data_AF-A0AAJ2UW18-F1
#
_entry.id   AF-A0AAJ2UW18-F1
#
_cell.length_a   1.000
_cell.length_b   1.000
_cell.length_c   1.000
_cell.angle_alpha   90.00
_cell.angle_beta   90.00
_cell.angle_gamma   90.00
#
_symmetry.space_group_name_H-M   'P 1'
#
loop_
_entity.id
_entity.type
_entity.pdbx_description
1 polymer ?
#
loop_
_entity_poly.entity_id
_entity_poly.type
_entity_poly.pdbx_seq_one_letter_code
_entity_poly.pdbx_strand_id
1 'polypeptide(L)'
;MMPIHLPAPGHQNGGPDGQGWTRLSLASMGGLAGDECALRPRDYSHLIESQDTRRARYGGYGPCVSGGKCADCPIFQSAPRHLDSLDDRVLVRINPTDGSPHLMNRPEDGWASMAKRWTWQDLARLDGWEVGHRHRDEHGDGFWLERCTTP
;
A
#
# COMPACT_ATOMS: atom_id res chain seq x y z
N MET A 1 -13.60 -12.78 10.19
CA MET A 1 -12.68 -11.69 10.58
C MET A 1 -11.47 -11.76 9.66
N MET A 2 -11.22 -10.71 8.87
CA MET A 2 -10.24 -10.68 7.78
C MET A 2 -8.82 -10.49 8.33
N PRO A 3 -7.76 -11.07 7.74
CA PRO A 3 -6.40 -10.93 8.26
C PRO A 3 -5.84 -9.54 7.95
N ILE A 4 -6.11 -8.58 8.85
CA ILE A 4 -5.45 -7.28 8.87
C ILE A 4 -4.03 -7.40 9.45
N HIS A 5 -3.83 -8.39 10.30
CA HIS A 5 -2.54 -8.75 10.89
C HIS A 5 -1.87 -9.83 10.05
N LEU A 6 -0.63 -9.56 9.65
CA LEU A 6 0.18 -10.43 8.82
C LEU A 6 1.39 -10.89 9.64
N PRO A 7 1.36 -12.10 10.24
CA PRO A 7 2.46 -12.54 11.09
C PRO A 7 3.74 -12.70 10.27
N ALA A 8 4.87 -12.34 10.88
CA ALA A 8 6.16 -12.61 10.27
C ALA A 8 6.33 -14.12 10.02
N PRO A 9 6.81 -14.54 8.84
CA PRO A 9 7.05 -15.95 8.56
C PRO A 9 8.02 -16.52 9.60
N GLY A 10 7.64 -17.63 10.21
CA GLY A 10 8.51 -18.36 11.11
C GLY A 10 9.80 -18.80 10.39
N HIS A 11 10.92 -18.75 11.10
CA HIS A 11 12.18 -19.25 10.57
C HIS A 11 12.09 -20.76 10.35
N GLN A 12 12.18 -21.22 9.11
CA GLN A 12 12.29 -22.64 8.80
C GLN A 12 13.77 -23.03 8.76
N ASN A 13 14.21 -23.78 9.78
CA ASN A 13 15.53 -24.38 9.81
C ASN A 13 15.57 -25.57 8.83
N GLY A 14 16.53 -25.57 7.92
CA GLY A 14 16.64 -26.55 6.84
C GLY A 14 15.89 -26.10 5.60
N GLY A 15 16.52 -26.18 4.42
CA GLY A 15 15.86 -25.92 3.15
C GLY A 15 14.77 -26.96 2.86
N PRO A 16 14.17 -26.98 1.65
CA PRO A 16 13.19 -28.00 1.25
C PRO A 16 13.66 -29.45 1.42
N ASP A 17 14.98 -29.65 1.49
CA ASP A 17 15.69 -30.92 1.66
C ASP A 17 16.04 -31.25 3.13
N GLY A 18 15.77 -30.35 4.08
CA GLY A 18 16.12 -30.50 5.49
C GLY A 18 17.62 -30.48 5.80
N GLN A 19 18.50 -30.27 4.81
CA GLN A 19 19.96 -30.43 4.94
C GLN A 19 20.76 -29.13 4.85
N GLY A 20 20.11 -28.02 5.20
CA GLY A 20 20.79 -26.77 5.47
C GLY A 20 21.18 -25.97 4.23
N TRP A 21 20.28 -25.07 3.83
CA TRP A 21 20.54 -23.64 3.70
C TRP A 21 19.23 -22.95 4.08
N THR A 22 19.23 -22.12 5.12
CA THR A 22 18.05 -21.31 5.42
C THR A 22 17.88 -20.32 4.26
N ARG A 23 16.85 -20.50 3.44
CA ARG A 23 16.42 -19.47 2.50
C ARG A 23 15.82 -18.32 3.31
N LEU A 24 16.64 -17.34 3.64
CA LEU A 24 16.14 -16.01 3.99
C LEU A 24 15.37 -15.51 2.76
N SER A 25 14.04 -15.48 2.84
CA SER A 25 13.26 -14.87 1.77
C SER A 25 13.60 -13.38 1.73
N LEU A 26 13.60 -12.75 0.55
CA LEU A 26 13.82 -11.29 0.47
C LEU A 26 12.78 -10.51 1.31
N ALA A 27 11.59 -11.09 1.55
CA ALA A 27 10.61 -10.54 2.50
C ALA A 27 11.11 -10.51 3.95
N SER A 28 12.02 -11.42 4.32
CA SER A 28 12.74 -11.39 5.62
C SER A 28 13.94 -10.43 5.64
N MET A 29 14.36 -9.91 4.47
CA MET A 29 15.50 -8.99 4.33
C MET A 29 15.08 -7.50 4.26
N GLY A 30 13.78 -7.22 4.15
CA GLY A 30 13.20 -5.86 4.13
C GLY A 30 12.89 -5.25 5.50
N GLY A 31 13.21 -5.95 6.59
CA GLY A 31 13.05 -5.44 7.96
C GLY A 31 13.23 -6.53 8.99
N LEU A 32 14.10 -6.28 9.97
CA LEU A 32 14.27 -7.09 11.18
C LEU A 32 12.88 -7.39 11.79
N ALA A 33 12.49 -8.66 11.73
CA ALA A 33 11.13 -9.12 11.53
C ALA A 33 10.15 -8.80 12.68
N GLY A 34 9.15 -7.99 12.37
CA GLY A 34 7.93 -7.83 13.16
C GLY A 34 6.73 -8.09 12.27
N ASP A 35 5.60 -8.39 12.89
CA ASP A 35 4.36 -8.59 12.14
C ASP A 35 4.00 -7.34 11.32
N GLU A 36 3.32 -7.55 10.21
CA GLU A 36 2.89 -6.52 9.28
C GLU A 36 1.38 -6.22 9.41
N CYS A 37 0.95 -5.10 8.83
CA CYS A 37 -0.44 -4.68 8.79
C CYS A 37 -0.94 -4.46 7.36
N ALA A 38 -1.91 -5.25 6.91
CA ALA A 38 -2.47 -5.19 5.56
C ALA A 38 -3.07 -3.82 5.18
N LEU A 39 -3.39 -2.97 6.18
CA LEU A 39 -3.88 -1.60 5.99
C LEU A 39 -2.76 -0.55 5.85
N ARG A 40 -1.50 -0.99 5.77
CA ARG A 40 -0.33 -0.11 5.62
C ARG A 40 0.50 -0.52 4.40
N PRO A 41 -0.06 -0.50 3.18
CA PRO A 41 0.74 -0.82 2.01
C PRO A 41 1.94 0.11 1.88
N ARG A 42 3.01 -0.37 1.24
CA ARG A 42 4.22 0.43 0.96
C ARG A 42 4.45 0.72 -0.52
N ASP A 43 3.64 0.13 -1.39
CA ASP A 43 3.70 0.29 -2.82
C ASP A 43 2.31 0.06 -3.46
N TYR A 44 2.24 0.26 -4.78
CA TYR A 44 1.02 0.11 -5.55
C TYR A 44 0.45 -1.31 -5.53
N SER A 45 1.29 -2.34 -5.64
CA SER A 45 0.81 -3.73 -5.69
C SER A 45 0.10 -4.10 -4.39
N HIS A 46 0.70 -3.73 -3.25
CA HIS A 46 0.13 -3.95 -1.93
C HIS A 46 -1.03 -3.01 -1.62
N LEU A 47 -1.09 -1.82 -2.25
CA LEU A 47 -2.28 -0.96 -2.18
C LEU A 47 -3.49 -1.65 -2.80
N ILE A 48 -3.33 -2.28 -3.97
CA ILE A 48 -4.41 -3.05 -4.61
C ILE A 48 -4.83 -4.23 -3.73
N GLU A 49 -3.87 -4.99 -3.19
CA GLU A 49 -4.18 -6.09 -2.26
C GLU A 49 -4.87 -5.59 -0.98
N SER A 50 -4.52 -4.40 -0.48
CA SER A 50 -5.11 -3.84 0.74
C SER A 50 -6.60 -3.51 0.60
N GLN A 51 -7.10 -3.31 -0.64
CA GLN A 51 -8.53 -3.14 -0.91
C GLN A 51 -9.34 -4.40 -0.57
N ASP A 52 -8.72 -5.58 -0.64
CA ASP A 52 -9.29 -6.85 -0.16
C ASP A 52 -8.24 -7.61 0.66
N THR A 53 -8.19 -7.30 1.96
CA THR A 53 -7.18 -7.85 2.88
C THR A 53 -7.21 -9.38 3.01
N ARG A 54 -8.24 -10.07 2.49
CA ARG A 54 -8.25 -11.55 2.41
C ARG A 54 -7.15 -12.10 1.51
N ARG A 55 -6.66 -11.29 0.56
CA ARG A 55 -5.60 -11.65 -0.38
C ARG A 55 -4.20 -11.25 0.09
N ALA A 56 -4.09 -10.41 1.11
CA ALA A 56 -2.83 -9.87 1.57
C ALA A 56 -1.86 -10.96 2.06
N ARG A 57 -0.58 -10.79 1.73
CA ARG A 57 0.54 -11.66 2.14
C ARG A 57 1.67 -10.84 2.73
N TYR A 58 2.41 -11.43 3.68
CA TYR A 58 3.56 -10.76 4.30
C TYR A 58 4.63 -10.38 3.24
N GLY A 59 5.25 -9.20 3.40
CA GLY A 59 6.45 -8.80 2.66
C GLY A 59 6.36 -7.46 1.93
N GLY A 60 5.29 -6.69 2.10
CA GLY A 60 5.09 -5.41 1.38
C GLY A 60 4.28 -4.37 2.13
N TYR A 61 4.12 -4.58 3.44
CA TYR A 61 3.31 -3.73 4.29
C TYR A 61 4.16 -3.09 5.40
N GLY A 62 3.63 -2.05 6.02
CA GLY A 62 4.18 -1.42 7.21
C GLY A 62 3.99 -2.28 8.46
N PRO A 63 4.74 -1.98 9.54
CA PRO A 63 4.70 -2.79 10.75
C PRO A 63 3.33 -2.75 11.42
N CYS A 64 2.96 -3.87 12.05
CA CYS A 64 1.82 -3.97 12.94
C CYS A 64 2.12 -3.23 14.24
N VAL A 65 1.26 -2.27 14.60
CA VAL A 65 1.42 -1.46 15.82
C VAL A 65 0.65 -2.00 17.03
N SER A 66 -0.26 -2.96 16.80
CA SER A 66 -1.15 -3.49 17.83
C SER A 66 -0.94 -4.98 18.13
N GLY A 67 0.08 -5.61 17.55
CA GLY A 67 0.41 -7.03 17.79
C GLY A 67 -0.79 -7.97 17.60
N GLY A 68 -1.52 -7.80 16.49
CA GLY A 68 -2.70 -8.61 16.17
C GLY A 68 -4.02 -8.17 16.83
N LYS A 69 -4.02 -7.23 17.78
CA LYS A 69 -5.23 -6.67 18.40
C LYS A 69 -5.93 -5.67 17.47
N CYS A 70 -6.49 -6.16 16.37
CA CYS A 70 -7.04 -5.33 15.30
C CYS A 70 -8.33 -4.59 15.70
N ALA A 71 -9.13 -5.16 16.61
CA ALA A 71 -10.38 -4.55 17.05
C ALA A 71 -10.17 -3.15 17.66
N ASP A 72 -9.09 -2.97 18.42
CA ASP A 72 -8.75 -1.71 19.10
C ASP A 72 -7.59 -0.96 18.39
N CYS A 73 -7.24 -1.37 17.18
CA CYS A 73 -6.09 -0.81 16.46
C CYS A 73 -6.40 0.59 15.94
N PRO A 74 -5.56 1.62 16.24
CA PRO A 74 -5.82 3.00 15.80
C PRO A 74 -5.84 3.12 14.27
N ILE A 75 -5.15 2.25 13.55
CA ILE A 75 -5.15 2.23 12.08
C ILE A 75 -6.51 1.75 11.56
N PHE A 76 -7.07 0.70 12.17
CA PHE A 76 -8.36 0.15 11.80
C PHE A 76 -9.52 1.08 12.21
N GLN A 77 -9.39 1.72 13.36
CA GLN A 77 -10.38 2.66 13.91
C GLN A 77 -10.29 4.08 13.34
N SER A 78 -9.25 4.37 12.54
CA SER A 78 -9.11 5.69 11.92
C SER A 78 -10.26 5.96 10.95
N ALA A 79 -10.74 7.21 10.94
CA ALA A 79 -11.69 7.65 9.93
C ALA A 79 -11.12 7.47 8.50
N PRO A 80 -11.98 7.20 7.52
CA PRO A 80 -11.58 7.20 6.11
C PRO A 80 -10.93 8.54 5.71
N ARG A 81 -10.12 8.49 4.65
CA ARG A 81 -9.54 9.67 4.04
C ARG A 81 -10.43 10.12 2.91
N HIS A 82 -10.72 11.42 2.87
CA HIS A 82 -11.47 12.04 1.79
C HIS A 82 -10.52 12.82 0.88
N LEU A 83 -10.81 12.76 -0.41
CA LEU A 83 -10.17 13.56 -1.44
C LEU A 83 -11.24 14.42 -2.11
N ASP A 84 -11.16 15.72 -1.84
CA ASP A 84 -11.93 16.74 -2.54
C ASP A 84 -11.23 17.06 -3.85
N SER A 85 -11.84 16.66 -4.96
CA SER A 85 -11.42 16.99 -6.32
C SER A 85 -12.64 17.38 -7.13
N LEU A 86 -12.47 18.34 -8.05
CA LEU A 86 -13.51 18.72 -9.02
C LEU A 86 -13.58 17.71 -10.17
N ASP A 87 -12.47 17.05 -10.48
CA ASP A 87 -12.38 16.05 -11.52
C ASP A 87 -12.86 14.69 -11.02
N ASP A 88 -13.37 13.84 -11.93
CA ASP A 88 -13.72 12.46 -11.63
C ASP A 88 -12.51 11.51 -11.71
N ARG A 89 -11.35 12.04 -12.08
CA ARG A 89 -10.12 11.28 -12.20
C ARG A 89 -8.93 12.09 -11.73
N VAL A 90 -8.08 11.50 -10.88
CA VAL A 90 -6.87 12.15 -10.36
C VAL A 90 -5.68 11.21 -10.56
N LEU A 91 -4.60 11.71 -11.17
CA LEU A 91 -3.38 10.92 -11.31
C LEU A 91 -2.61 10.93 -9.99
N VAL A 92 -2.28 9.75 -9.47
CA VAL A 92 -1.29 9.57 -8.41
C VAL A 92 0.04 9.24 -9.08
N ARG A 93 1.06 10.11 -8.94
CA ARG A 93 2.43 9.81 -9.38
C ARG A 93 3.26 9.27 -8.22
N ILE A 94 4.13 8.31 -8.52
CA ILE A 94 5.06 7.75 -7.54
C ILE A 94 6.39 8.49 -7.71
N ASN A 95 6.84 9.17 -6.66
CA ASN A 95 8.12 9.86 -6.69
C ASN A 95 9.26 8.83 -6.87
N PRO A 96 10.11 8.99 -7.90
CA PRO A 96 11.14 8.00 -8.21
C PRO A 96 12.26 7.93 -7.18
N THR A 97 12.43 8.96 -6.35
CA THR A 97 13.48 9.04 -5.33
C THR A 97 13.08 8.37 -4.02
N ASP A 98 11.86 8.59 -3.55
CA ASP A 98 11.41 8.11 -2.23
C ASP A 98 10.20 7.16 -2.26
N GLY A 99 9.68 6.85 -3.45
CA GLY A 99 8.55 5.95 -3.65
C GLY A 99 7.22 6.49 -3.09
N SER A 100 7.15 7.76 -2.70
CA SER A 100 5.93 8.32 -2.09
C SER A 100 4.91 8.78 -3.14
N PRO A 101 3.61 8.55 -2.89
CA PRO A 101 2.54 8.92 -3.80
C PRO A 101 2.25 10.42 -3.74
N HIS A 102 2.01 11.03 -4.91
CA HIS A 102 1.69 12.43 -5.09
C HIS A 102 0.44 12.57 -5.94
N LEU A 103 -0.59 13.22 -5.41
CA LEU A 103 -1.79 13.58 -6.16
C LEU A 103 -1.47 14.77 -7.07
N MET A 104 -1.67 14.60 -8.37
CA MET A 104 -1.37 15.62 -9.36
C MET A 104 -2.61 16.44 -9.70
N ASN A 105 -2.47 17.77 -9.70
CA ASN A 105 -3.51 18.67 -10.19
C ASN A 105 -3.58 18.67 -11.73
N ARG A 106 -2.43 18.79 -12.40
CA ARG A 106 -2.30 18.80 -13.86
C ARG A 106 -1.30 17.74 -14.31
N PRO A 107 -1.76 16.51 -14.60
CA PRO A 107 -0.88 15.41 -14.97
C PRO A 107 0.03 15.68 -16.16
N GLU A 108 -0.41 16.51 -17.10
CA GLU A 108 0.27 16.89 -18.35
C GLU A 108 1.49 17.81 -18.14
N ASP A 109 1.53 18.55 -17.03
CA ASP A 109 2.67 19.41 -16.69
C ASP A 109 3.76 18.62 -15.91
N GLY A 110 3.56 17.31 -15.72
CA GLY A 110 4.49 16.45 -14.99
C GLY A 110 4.78 16.93 -13.57
N TRP A 111 6.04 16.84 -13.13
CA TRP A 111 6.48 17.27 -11.79
C TRP A 111 6.52 18.80 -11.60
N ALA A 112 6.30 19.59 -12.66
CA ALA A 112 6.16 21.04 -12.55
C ALA A 112 4.74 21.46 -12.09
N SER A 113 3.75 20.57 -12.19
CA SER A 113 2.41 20.81 -11.65
C SER A 113 2.42 20.92 -10.12
N MET A 114 1.44 21.66 -9.58
CA MET A 114 1.06 21.49 -8.18
C MET A 114 0.74 20.03 -7.90
N ALA A 115 1.38 19.49 -6.87
CA ALA A 115 1.22 18.11 -6.43
C ALA A 115 1.10 18.06 -4.91
N LYS A 116 0.20 17.22 -4.40
CA LYS A 116 0.00 17.01 -2.96
C LYS A 116 0.55 15.65 -2.57
N ARG A 117 1.60 15.63 -1.74
CA ARG A 117 2.17 14.40 -1.18
C ARG A 117 1.15 13.70 -0.27
N TRP A 118 0.98 12.41 -0.46
CA TRP A 118 0.16 11.51 0.35
C TRP A 118 1.00 10.36 0.89
N THR A 119 0.42 9.58 1.82
CA THR A 119 0.99 8.29 2.20
C THR A 119 0.21 7.15 1.54
N TRP A 120 0.87 6.00 1.36
CA TRP A 120 0.21 4.77 0.91
C TRP A 120 -0.93 4.35 1.86
N GLN A 121 -0.78 4.59 3.16
CA GLN A 121 -1.82 4.34 4.16
C GLN A 121 -3.01 5.30 4.04
N ASP A 122 -2.81 6.53 3.54
CA ASP A 122 -3.92 7.42 3.24
C ASP A 122 -4.72 6.94 2.04
N LEU A 123 -4.04 6.46 1.01
CA LEU A 123 -4.68 5.87 -0.18
C LEU A 123 -5.42 4.57 0.15
N ALA A 124 -4.88 3.72 1.02
CA ALA A 124 -5.51 2.48 1.44
C ALA A 124 -6.83 2.69 2.22
N ARG A 125 -7.03 3.89 2.76
CA ARG A 125 -8.22 4.29 3.51
C ARG A 125 -9.06 5.32 2.77
N LEU A 126 -8.77 5.53 1.49
CA LEU A 126 -9.47 6.51 0.68
C LEU A 126 -10.90 6.04 0.45
N ASP A 127 -11.86 6.94 0.67
CA ASP A 127 -13.28 6.70 0.50
C ASP A 127 -13.84 7.48 -0.70
N GLY A 128 -14.79 6.88 -1.43
CA GLY A 128 -15.42 7.46 -2.62
C GLY A 128 -14.56 7.42 -3.90
N TRP A 129 -13.44 6.72 -3.89
CA TRP A 129 -12.54 6.56 -5.04
C TRP A 129 -12.07 5.12 -5.21
N GLU A 130 -11.94 4.70 -6.45
CA GLU A 130 -11.40 3.41 -6.85
C GLU A 130 -9.94 3.56 -7.30
N VAL A 131 -9.08 2.62 -6.91
CA VAL A 131 -7.70 2.54 -7.36
C VAL A 131 -7.67 1.84 -8.73
N GLY A 132 -7.52 2.65 -9.78
CA GLY A 132 -7.46 2.19 -11.15
C GLY A 132 -6.11 1.60 -11.56
N HIS A 133 -5.97 1.34 -12.86
CA HIS A 133 -4.79 0.71 -13.41
C HIS A 133 -3.51 1.57 -13.30
N ARG A 134 -2.37 0.86 -13.25
CA ARG A 134 -1.04 1.47 -13.33
C ARG A 134 -0.91 2.26 -14.64
N HIS A 135 -0.37 3.46 -14.51
CA HIS A 135 -0.12 4.42 -15.57
C HIS A 135 1.37 4.71 -15.66
N ARG A 136 1.91 4.86 -16.87
CA ARG A 136 3.30 5.25 -17.09
C ARG A 136 3.37 6.19 -18.28
N ASP A 137 4.07 7.30 -18.10
CA ASP A 137 4.35 8.27 -19.15
C ASP A 137 5.79 8.81 -19.04
N GLU A 138 6.09 9.87 -19.80
CA GLU A 138 7.41 10.51 -19.82
C GLU A 138 7.83 11.14 -18.48
N HIS A 139 6.87 11.40 -17.59
CA HIS A 139 7.13 11.97 -16.26
C HIS A 139 7.25 10.89 -15.16
N GLY A 140 7.05 9.61 -15.50
CA GLY A 140 7.32 8.47 -14.64
C GLY A 140 6.13 7.54 -14.43
N ASP A 141 6.19 6.78 -13.34
CA ASP A 141 5.18 5.80 -12.94
C ASP A 141 4.10 6.43 -12.05
N GLY A 142 2.88 5.91 -12.18
CA GLY A 142 1.74 6.29 -11.38
C GLY A 142 0.56 5.34 -11.56
N PHE A 143 -0.61 5.78 -11.14
CA PHE A 143 -1.89 5.11 -11.36
C PHE A 143 -3.01 6.13 -11.18
N TRP A 144 -4.15 5.84 -11.77
CA TRP A 144 -5.31 6.72 -11.69
C TRP A 144 -6.19 6.37 -10.49
N LEU A 145 -6.69 7.39 -9.81
CA LEU A 145 -7.86 7.28 -8.95
C LEU A 145 -9.08 7.69 -9.76
N GLU A 146 -10.13 6.89 -9.68
CA GLU A 146 -11.39 7.12 -10.40
C GLU A 146 -12.51 7.27 -9.39
N ARG A 147 -13.32 8.32 -9.51
CA ARG A 147 -14.42 8.55 -8.58
C ARG A 147 -15.38 7.37 -8.65
N CYS A 148 -15.75 6.82 -7.50
CA CYS A 148 -16.76 5.76 -7.47
C CYS A 148 -18.06 6.32 -8.05
N THR A 149 -18.53 5.73 -9.15
CA THR A 149 -19.88 5.97 -9.63
C THR A 149 -20.81 5.42 -8.57
N THR A 150 -21.58 6.30 -7.93
CA THR A 150 -22.61 5.85 -6.98
C THR A 150 -23.60 5.00 -7.80
N PRO A 151 -23.97 3.79 -7.34
CA PRO A 151 -25.06 3.06 -7.96
C PRO A 151 -26.39 3.83 -7.85
#